data_AF-A0A3B0RM47-F1
#
_entry.id   AF-A0A3B0RM47-F1
#
_cell.length_a   1.000
_cell.length_b   1.000
_cell.length_c   1.000
_cell.angle_alpha   90.00
_cell.angle_beta   90.00
_cell.angle_gamma   90.00
#
_symmetry.space_group_name_H-M   'P 1'
#
loop_
_entity.id
_entity.type
_entity.pdbx_description
1 polymer ?
#
loop_
_entity_poly.entity_id
_entity_poly.type
_entity_poly.pdbx_seq_one_letter_code
_entity_poly.pdbx_strand_id
1 'polypeptide(L)'
;MIFACLDRLHPAARPYGELIEFVPDRPGHDARYAIDATRIRDELGWRASVTLEQGLEKTVRWYLENESWWRALQNRKGVGQRLGKGT
;
A
#
# COMPACT_ATOMS: atom_id res chain seq x y z
N MET A 1 5.12 2.10 -9.31
CA MET A 1 4.57 2.86 -8.16
C MET A 1 5.03 2.28 -6.82
N ILE A 2 4.75 1.03 -6.44
CA ILE A 2 5.41 0.39 -5.27
C ILE A 2 6.62 -0.46 -5.67
N PHE A 3 6.44 -1.37 -6.64
CA PHE A 3 7.54 -2.20 -7.18
C PHE A 3 8.72 -1.36 -7.66
N ALA A 4 8.47 -0.28 -8.40
CA ALA A 4 9.52 0.64 -8.83
C ALA A 4 10.25 1.34 -7.66
N CYS A 5 9.58 1.57 -6.53
CA CYS A 5 10.24 2.05 -5.32
C CYS A 5 11.15 0.97 -4.73
N LEU A 6 10.68 -0.29 -4.68
CA LEU A 6 11.48 -1.42 -4.22
C LEU A 6 12.68 -1.70 -5.13
N ASP A 7 12.50 -1.68 -6.46
CA ASP A 7 13.59 -1.87 -7.43
C ASP A 7 14.75 -0.89 -7.18
N ARG A 8 14.43 0.36 -6.78
CA ARG A 8 15.43 1.39 -6.48
C ARG A 8 15.97 1.32 -5.05
N LEU A 9 15.12 1.09 -4.05
CA LEU A 9 15.47 1.18 -2.62
C LEU A 9 16.02 -0.12 -2.04
N HIS A 10 15.65 -1.26 -2.63
CA HIS A 10 16.02 -2.60 -2.19
C HIS A 10 16.09 -3.53 -3.42
N PRO A 11 17.10 -3.37 -4.30
CA PRO A 11 17.17 -4.09 -5.56
C PRO A 11 17.25 -5.61 -5.37
N ALA A 12 16.61 -6.36 -6.27
CA ALA A 12 16.64 -7.81 -6.34
C ALA A 12 17.18 -8.29 -7.70
N ALA A 13 17.40 -9.61 -7.84
CA ALA A 13 17.90 -10.19 -9.08
C ALA A 13 16.94 -10.04 -10.28
N ARG A 14 15.63 -9.90 -10.01
CA ARG A 14 14.58 -9.67 -11.00
C ARG A 14 13.70 -8.50 -10.55
N PRO A 15 13.10 -7.74 -11.49
CA PRO A 15 12.20 -6.64 -11.15
C PRO A 15 11.03 -7.08 -10.27
N TYR A 16 10.69 -6.30 -9.25
CA TYR A 16 9.58 -6.62 -8.33
C TYR A 16 8.21 -6.66 -9.03
N GLY A 17 8.07 -5.98 -10.16
CA GLY A 17 6.84 -6.03 -10.97
C GLY A 17 6.52 -7.42 -11.52
N GLU A 18 7.51 -8.31 -11.62
CA GLU A 18 7.31 -9.69 -12.08
C GLU A 18 6.68 -10.59 -11.00
N LEU A 19 6.55 -10.12 -9.76
CA LEU A 19 5.91 -10.84 -8.66
C LEU A 19 4.38 -10.67 -8.62
N ILE A 20 3.78 -9.94 -9.57
CA ILE A 20 2.34 -9.70 -9.62
C ILE A 20 1.62 -10.98 -10.05
N GLU A 21 0.67 -11.43 -9.23
CA GLU A 21 -0.25 -12.53 -9.54
C GLU A 21 -1.70 -12.06 -9.39
N PHE A 22 -2.53 -12.37 -10.38
CA PHE A 22 -3.97 -12.11 -10.31
C PHE A 22 -4.67 -13.27 -9.61
N VAL A 23 -5.46 -12.95 -8.60
CA VAL A 23 -6.25 -13.91 -7.83
C VAL A 23 -7.74 -13.60 -7.98
N PRO A 24 -8.65 -14.54 -7.67
CA PRO A 24 -10.08 -14.27 -7.65
C PRO A 24 -10.40 -13.06 -6.78
N ASP A 25 -11.25 -12.17 -7.30
CA ASP A 25 -11.64 -10.94 -6.63
C ASP A 25 -12.44 -11.20 -5.34
N ARG A 26 -12.48 -10.21 -4.45
CA ARG A 26 -13.22 -10.29 -3.20
C ARG A 26 -14.72 -10.11 -3.47
N PRO A 27 -15.61 -10.98 -2.94
CA PRO A 27 -17.05 -10.72 -2.98
C PRO A 27 -17.41 -9.38 -2.35
N GLY A 28 -18.17 -8.54 -3.08
CA GLY A 28 -18.57 -7.21 -2.62
C GLY A 28 -17.46 -6.16 -2.68
N HIS A 29 -16.49 -6.31 -3.59
CA HIS A 29 -15.48 -5.28 -3.84
C HIS A 29 -16.09 -4.08 -4.58
N ASP A 30 -16.27 -2.96 -3.88
CA ASP A 30 -16.63 -1.69 -4.51
C ASP A 30 -15.49 -1.22 -5.43
N ALA A 31 -15.79 -1.07 -6.72
CA ALA A 31 -14.77 -0.81 -7.74
C ALA A 31 -14.19 0.62 -7.72
N ARG A 32 -14.90 1.58 -7.10
CA ARG A 32 -14.50 2.98 -7.12
C ARG A 32 -14.98 3.73 -5.88
N TYR A 33 -14.02 4.32 -5.17
CA TYR A 33 -14.25 5.40 -4.24
C TYR A 33 -13.56 6.66 -4.76
N ALA A 34 -14.26 7.80 -4.67
CA ALA A 34 -13.71 9.10 -4.99
C ALA A 34 -14.29 10.12 -3.99
N ILE A 35 -13.42 10.99 -3.49
CA ILE A 35 -13.79 12.05 -2.55
C ILE A 35 -13.53 13.39 -3.21
N ASP A 36 -14.53 14.28 -3.16
CA ASP A 36 -14.34 15.69 -3.46
C ASP A 36 -13.90 16.44 -2.20
N ALA A 37 -12.63 16.84 -2.16
CA ALA A 37 -12.05 17.60 -1.06
C ALA A 37 -12.17 19.13 -1.23
N THR A 38 -13.02 19.61 -2.15
CA THR A 38 -13.17 21.05 -2.43
C THR A 38 -13.56 21.85 -1.20
N ARG A 39 -14.50 21.34 -0.41
CA ARG A 39 -15.00 22.06 0.77
C ARG A 39 -13.90 22.35 1.81
N ILE A 40 -13.14 21.33 2.22
CA ILE A 40 -12.06 21.51 3.21
C ILE A 40 -10.92 22.36 2.65
N ARG A 41 -10.68 22.28 1.34
CA ARG A 41 -9.67 23.06 0.65
C ARG A 41 -10.00 24.55 0.66
N ASP A 42 -11.27 24.89 0.47
CA ASP A 42 -11.70 26.27 0.31
C ASP A 42 -12.06 26.91 1.66
N GLU A 43 -12.73 26.18 2.56
CA GLU A 43 -13.14 26.69 3.88
C GLU A 43 -12.00 26.72 4.90
N LEU A 44 -11.10 25.72 4.87
CA LEU A 44 -10.04 25.56 5.88
C LEU A 44 -8.63 25.72 5.30
N GLY A 45 -8.51 26.01 4.00
CA GLY A 45 -7.21 26.16 3.35
C GLY A 45 -6.40 24.87 3.27
N TRP A 46 -6.97 23.71 3.59
CA TRP A 46 -6.24 22.44 3.61
C TRP A 46 -5.69 22.09 2.23
N ARG A 47 -4.48 21.57 2.18
CA ARG A 47 -3.85 21.00 0.98
C ARG A 47 -3.11 19.73 1.38
N ALA A 48 -3.09 18.75 0.48
CA ALA A 48 -2.22 17.59 0.67
C ALA A 48 -0.76 18.05 0.71
N SER A 49 -0.03 17.66 1.76
CA SER A 49 1.38 18.03 1.93
C SER A 49 2.35 17.15 1.14
N VAL A 50 1.86 16.07 0.53
CA VAL A 50 2.62 15.14 -0.29
C VAL A 50 1.77 14.66 -1.47
N THR A 51 2.42 14.37 -2.60
CA THR A 51 1.78 13.64 -3.70
C THR A 51 1.68 12.14 -3.37
N LEU A 52 0.94 11.39 -4.18
CA LEU A 52 0.84 9.93 -4.02
C LEU A 52 2.22 9.26 -4.17
N GLU A 53 3.01 9.68 -5.13
CA GLU A 53 4.35 9.13 -5.42
C GLU A 53 5.29 9.34 -4.23
N GLN A 54 5.31 10.56 -3.68
CA GLN A 54 6.10 10.90 -2.50
C GLN A 54 5.65 10.11 -1.27
N GLY A 55 4.32 9.97 -1.08
CA GLY A 55 3.74 9.17 -0.01
C GLY A 55 4.17 7.71 -0.11
N LEU A 56 4.02 7.09 -1.28
CA LEU A 56 4.39 5.69 -1.50
C LEU A 56 5.87 5.42 -1.27
N GLU A 57 6.78 6.29 -1.75
CA GLU A 57 8.21 6.14 -1.48
C GLU A 57 8.51 6.20 0.02
N LYS A 58 7.95 7.20 0.73
CA LYS A 58 8.14 7.34 2.18
C LYS A 58 7.62 6.11 2.92
N THR A 59 6.47 5.57 2.51
CA THR A 59 5.91 4.35 3.08
C THR A 59 6.84 3.16 2.85
N VAL A 60 7.27 2.90 1.62
CA VAL A 60 8.18 1.78 1.31
C VAL A 60 9.46 1.88 2.13
N ARG A 61 10.08 3.06 2.16
CA ARG A 61 11.28 3.33 2.96
C ARG A 61 11.06 3.01 4.44
N TRP A 62 9.94 3.49 5.01
CA TRP A 62 9.62 3.24 6.40
C TRP A 62 9.52 1.75 6.72
N TYR A 63 8.87 0.94 5.85
CA TYR A 63 8.78 -0.51 6.06
C TYR A 63 10.13 -1.23 5.99
N LEU A 64 11.05 -0.77 5.12
CA LEU A 64 12.41 -1.31 5.05
C LEU A 64 13.23 -0.96 6.31
N GLU A 65 13.06 0.26 6.83
CA GLU A 65 13.81 0.74 8.00
C GLU A 65 13.26 0.24 9.34
N ASN A 66 12.00 -0.23 9.38
CA ASN A 66 11.30 -0.59 10.62
C ASN A 66 10.92 -2.08 10.67
N GLU A 67 11.84 -2.96 10.28
CA GLU A 67 11.61 -4.41 10.22
C GLU A 67 11.15 -5.01 11.55
N SER A 68 11.81 -4.66 12.66
CA SER A 68 11.46 -5.17 13.99
C SER A 68 10.02 -4.88 14.37
N TRP A 69 9.48 -3.73 13.92
CA TRP A 69 8.12 -3.30 14.22
C TRP A 69 7.09 -4.22 13.54
N TRP A 70 7.18 -4.44 12.22
CA TRP A 70 6.17 -5.24 11.52
C TRP A 70 6.40 -6.74 11.73
N ARG A 71 7.64 -7.19 11.94
CA ARG A 71 7.95 -8.61 12.16
C ARG A 71 7.31 -9.13 13.44
N ALA A 72 7.22 -8.31 14.49
CA ALA A 72 6.51 -8.65 15.72
C ALA A 72 4.99 -8.87 15.50
N LEU A 73 4.40 -8.25 14.47
CA LEU A 73 2.97 -8.38 14.16
C LEU A 73 2.64 -9.72 13.47
N GLN A 74 3.61 -10.35 12.79
CA GLN A 74 3.38 -11.57 12.01
C GLN A 74 2.99 -12.78 12.88
N ASN A 75 3.36 -12.78 14.16
CA ASN A 75 3.00 -13.83 15.10
C ASN A 75 1.55 -13.74 15.63
N ARG A 76 0.80 -12.70 15.25
CA ARG A 76 -0.58 -12.51 15.70
C ARG A 76 -1.53 -13.45 14.95
N LYS A 77 -2.50 -14.01 15.67
CA LYS A 77 -3.53 -14.89 15.09
C LYS A 77 -4.25 -14.20 13.92
N GLY A 78 -4.29 -14.86 12.76
CA GLY A 78 -4.98 -14.39 11.56
C GLY A 78 -4.12 -13.53 10.60
N VAL A 79 -2.93 -13.08 11.01
CA VAL A 79 -2.01 -12.39 10.10
C VAL A 79 -1.43 -13.38 9.09
N GLY A 80 -1.31 -12.96 7.84
CA GLY A 80 -0.80 -13.79 6.74
C GLY A 80 -1.80 -14.82 6.18
N GLN A 81 -3.01 -14.90 6.75
CA GLN A 81 -4.07 -15.76 6.24
C GLN A 81 -4.92 -15.02 5.21
N ARG A 82 -5.12 -15.59 4.03
CA ARG A 82 -6.04 -15.05 3.03
C ARG A 82 -7.47 -15.14 3.54
N LEU A 83 -8.07 -14.00 3.84
CA LEU A 83 -9.49 -13.87 4.16
C LEU A 83 -10.31 -13.75 2.86
N GLY A 84 -11.60 -14.09 2.91
CA GLY A 84 -12.49 -13.95 1.75
C GLY A 84 -12.27 -14.97 0.62
N LYS A 85 -11.85 -16.20 0.96
CA LYS A 85 -12.06 -17.34 0.05
C LYS A 85 -13.57 -17.55 -0.04
N GLY A 86 -14.17 -17.29 -1.20
CA GLY A 86 -15.56 -17.66 -1.43
C GLY A 86 -15.72 -19.17 -1.23
N THR A 87 -16.85 -19.59 -0.66
CA THR A 87 -17.34 -20.97 -0.85
C THR A 87 -17.55 -21.26 -2.32
#